data_AF-A0A7Y5U2C5-F1
#
_entry.id   AF-A0A7Y5U2C5-F1
#
_cell.length_a   1.000
_cell.length_b   1.000
_cell.length_c   1.000
_cell.angle_alpha   90.00
_cell.angle_beta   90.00
_cell.angle_gamma   90.00
#
_symmetry.space_group_name_H-M   'P 1'
#
loop_
_entity.id
_entity.type
_entity.pdbx_description
1 polymer ?
#
loop_
_entity_poly.entity_id
_entity_poly.type
_entity_poly.pdbx_seq_one_letter_code
_entity_poly.pdbx_strand_id
1 'polypeptide(L)'
;MTLERVSYELRLACRGLWRAKGFTLAAVLMLTVGLGGATTMFALIEGVLLRPLPVQGQDRLIVAWKALPSSPLVRYPFGSTEIASVARDSRRLD
;
A
#
# COMPACT_ATOMS: atom_id res chain seq x y z
N MET A 1 -41.53 0.89 7.68
CA MET A 1 -41.41 1.84 8.81
C MET A 1 -39.99 2.35 9.05
N THR A 2 -38.93 1.54 9.19
CA THR A 2 -37.56 2.08 9.39
C THR A 2 -36.91 2.58 8.09
N LEU A 3 -37.06 1.84 6.99
CA LEU A 3 -36.45 2.17 5.69
C LEU A 3 -36.91 3.53 5.12
N GLU A 4 -38.20 3.84 5.26
CA GLU A 4 -38.76 5.13 4.80
C GLU A 4 -38.16 6.30 5.58
N ARG A 5 -37.94 6.12 6.89
CA ARG A 5 -37.33 7.11 7.77
C ARG A 5 -35.89 7.40 7.35
N VAL A 6 -35.10 6.35 7.13
CA VAL A 6 -33.71 6.49 6.66
C VAL A 6 -33.68 7.24 5.32
N SER A 7 -34.56 6.91 4.39
CA SER A 7 -34.62 7.59 3.08
C SER A 7 -34.96 9.08 3.19
N TYR A 8 -35.89 9.43 4.09
CA TYR A 8 -36.31 10.81 4.32
C TYR A 8 -35.20 11.63 4.99
N GLU A 9 -34.57 11.08 6.04
CA GLU A 9 -33.45 11.72 6.73
C GLU A 9 -32.25 11.91 5.79
N LEU A 10 -31.92 10.94 4.93
CA LEU A 10 -30.85 11.07 3.94
C LEU A 10 -31.13 12.23 2.97
N ARG A 11 -32.36 12.31 2.47
CA ARG A 11 -32.76 13.35 1.52
C ARG A 11 -32.77 14.73 2.18
N LEU A 12 -33.19 14.80 3.44
CA LEU A 12 -33.16 16.02 4.24
C LEU A 12 -31.73 16.50 4.50
N ALA A 13 -30.84 15.61 4.92
CA ALA A 13 -29.43 15.89 5.17
C ALA A 13 -28.70 16.33 3.89
N CYS A 14 -28.92 15.63 2.77
CA CYS A 14 -28.32 15.97 1.48
C CYS A 14 -28.76 17.37 1.00
N ARG A 15 -30.03 17.72 1.21
CA ARG A 15 -30.55 19.07 0.92
C ARG A 15 -29.93 20.14 1.84
N GLY A 16 -29.61 19.78 3.08
CA GLY A 16 -28.85 20.62 4.01
C GLY A 16 -27.43 20.92 3.52
N LEU A 17 -26.70 19.88 3.10
CA LEU A 17 -25.36 20.03 2.50
C LEU A 17 -25.37 20.95 1.27
N TRP A 18 -26.38 20.80 0.40
CA TRP A 18 -26.52 21.62 -0.81
C TRP A 18 -26.86 23.10 -0.54
N ARG A 19 -27.40 23.43 0.63
CA ARG A 19 -27.62 24.81 1.07
C ARG A 19 -26.33 25.45 1.60
N ALA A 20 -25.50 24.69 2.31
CA ALA A 20 -24.22 25.14 2.87
C ALA A 20 -23.03 24.75 1.96
N LYS A 21 -23.04 25.22 0.71
CA LYS A 21 -22.05 24.83 -0.33
C LYS A 21 -20.60 25.10 0.08
N GLY A 22 -20.31 26.23 0.72
CA GLY A 22 -18.95 26.60 1.11
C GLY A 22 -18.34 25.63 2.14
N PHE A 23 -19.08 25.36 3.22
CA PHE A 23 -18.65 24.39 4.23
C PHE A 23 -18.54 22.97 3.67
N THR A 24 -19.55 22.56 2.88
CA THR A 24 -19.55 21.24 2.24
C THR A 24 -18.35 21.05 1.32
N LEU A 25 -17.97 22.07 0.54
CA LEU A 25 -16.80 22.00 -0.34
C LEU A 25 -15.51 21.81 0.47
N ALA A 26 -15.33 22.59 1.53
CA ALA A 26 -14.15 22.46 2.41
C ALA A 26 -14.07 21.07 3.07
N ALA A 27 -15.21 20.57 3.57
CA ALA A 27 -15.29 19.23 4.16
C ALA A 27 -14.97 18.12 3.14
N VAL A 28 -15.53 18.22 1.92
CA VAL A 28 -15.25 17.27 0.83
C VAL A 28 -13.79 17.31 0.43
N LEU A 29 -13.16 18.49 0.35
CA LEU A 29 -11.74 18.62 0.03
C LEU A 29 -10.86 17.96 1.10
N MET A 30 -11.12 18.22 2.39
CA MET A 30 -10.40 17.55 3.48
C MET A 30 -10.58 16.02 3.43
N LEU A 31 -11.82 15.56 3.26
CA LEU A 31 -12.12 14.13 3.15
C LEU A 31 -11.41 13.50 1.96
N THR A 32 -11.43 14.17 0.80
CA THR A 32 -10.77 13.70 -0.41
C THR A 32 -9.26 13.63 -0.23
N VAL A 33 -8.64 14.61 0.42
CA VAL A 33 -7.20 14.57 0.71
C VAL A 33 -6.86 13.43 1.66
N GLY A 34 -7.64 13.22 2.73
CA GLY A 34 -7.42 12.13 3.68
C GLY A 34 -7.62 10.75 3.08
N LEU A 35 -8.79 10.50 2.47
CA LEU A 35 -9.10 9.21 1.82
C LEU A 35 -8.24 8.98 0.57
N GLY A 36 -8.08 10.01 -0.26
CA GLY A 36 -7.31 9.95 -1.50
C GLY A 36 -5.84 9.70 -1.23
N GLY A 37 -5.26 10.34 -0.21
CA GLY A 37 -3.89 10.07 0.22
C GLY A 37 -3.68 8.63 0.66
N ALA A 38 -4.56 8.10 1.52
CA ALA A 38 -4.50 6.72 1.97
C ALA A 38 -4.68 5.71 0.82
N THR A 39 -5.64 5.95 -0.07
CA THR A 39 -5.93 5.10 -1.25
C THR A 39 -4.79 5.15 -2.26
N THR A 40 -4.23 6.34 -2.51
CA THR A 40 -3.10 6.54 -3.43
C THR A 40 -1.85 5.86 -2.90
N MET A 41 -1.56 5.97 -1.61
CA MET A 41 -0.44 5.27 -0.98
C MET A 41 -0.58 3.75 -1.18
N PHE A 42 -1.77 3.20 -0.91
CA PHE A 42 -2.02 1.77 -1.09
C PHE A 42 -1.90 1.34 -2.56
N ALA A 43 -2.51 2.11 -3.49
CA ALA A 43 -2.41 1.86 -4.92
C ALA A 43 -0.97 1.99 -5.45
N LEU A 44 -0.18 2.90 -4.89
CA LEU A 44 1.23 3.07 -5.23
C LEU A 44 2.06 1.89 -4.70
N ILE A 45 1.83 1.47 -3.45
CA ILE A 45 2.48 0.28 -2.89
C ILE A 45 2.11 -0.95 -3.71
N GLU A 46 0.83 -1.18 -4.02
CA GLU A 46 0.45 -2.32 -4.86
C GLU A 46 1.00 -2.19 -6.29
N GLY A 47 0.96 -1.00 -6.88
CA GLY A 47 1.41 -0.76 -8.25
C GLY A 47 2.93 -0.79 -8.45
N VAL A 48 3.71 -0.43 -7.43
CA VAL A 48 5.18 -0.34 -7.49
C VAL A 48 5.85 -1.52 -6.80
N LEU A 49 5.30 -1.96 -5.67
CA LEU A 49 5.87 -3.04 -4.87
C LEU A 49 5.29 -4.41 -5.23
N LEU A 50 3.99 -4.49 -5.59
CA LEU A 50 3.34 -5.76 -5.94
C LEU A 50 3.14 -6.00 -7.43
N ARG A 51 3.18 -4.97 -8.29
CA ARG A 51 3.21 -5.17 -9.74
C ARG A 51 4.67 -5.35 -10.14
N PRO A 52 5.11 -6.58 -10.46
CA PRO A 52 6.44 -6.76 -11.00
C PRO A 52 6.54 -5.89 -12.26
N LEU A 53 7.66 -5.20 -12.42
CA LEU A 53 8.07 -4.60 -13.68
C LEU A 53 7.69 -5.55 -14.83
N PRO A 54 7.30 -5.03 -16.01
CA PRO A 54 6.96 -5.83 -17.18
C PRO A 54 8.16 -6.68 -17.61
N VAL A 55 8.37 -7.83 -16.97
CA VAL A 55 9.26 -8.90 -17.36
C VAL A 55 8.38 -10.04 -17.84
N GLN A 56 8.53 -10.37 -19.12
CA GLN A 56 7.89 -11.54 -19.70
C GLN A 56 8.40 -12.80 -18.99
N GLY A 57 7.49 -13.64 -18.49
CA GLY A 57 7.82 -14.89 -17.79
C GLY A 57 7.50 -14.89 -16.28
N GLN A 58 6.24 -14.59 -15.92
CA GLN A 58 5.80 -14.42 -14.52
C GLN A 58 5.76 -15.73 -13.69
N ASP A 59 5.82 -16.90 -14.34
CA ASP A 59 5.85 -18.23 -13.68
C ASP A 59 7.15 -18.57 -12.93
N ARG A 60 8.14 -17.66 -12.91
CA ARG A 60 9.45 -17.89 -12.29
C ARG A 60 9.86 -16.90 -11.19
N LEU A 61 8.93 -16.05 -10.73
CA LEU A 61 9.20 -15.12 -9.63
C LEU A 61 9.12 -15.83 -8.27
N ILE A 62 10.26 -16.39 -7.84
CA ILE A 62 10.47 -16.86 -6.47
C ILE A 62 11.06 -15.70 -5.67
N VAL A 63 10.28 -15.12 -4.75
CA VAL A 63 10.77 -14.09 -3.83
C VAL A 63 11.72 -14.74 -2.83
N ALA A 64 13.02 -14.66 -3.11
CA ALA A 64 14.07 -15.20 -2.26
C ALA A 64 14.30 -14.28 -1.06
N TRP A 65 13.76 -14.69 0.07
CA TRP A 65 13.98 -13.98 1.32
C TRP A 65 14.97 -14.77 2.19
N LYS A 66 16.17 -14.24 2.52
CA LYS A 66 17.04 -14.92 3.50
C LYS A 66 16.43 -14.73 4.90
N ALA A 67 16.23 -15.83 5.60
CA ALA A 67 16.06 -15.80 7.05
C ALA A 67 17.48 -15.68 7.65
N LEU A 68 17.70 -14.67 8.51
CA LEU A 68 18.89 -14.71 9.36
C LEU A 68 18.70 -15.88 10.34
N PRO A 69 19.74 -16.70 10.58
CA PRO A 69 19.62 -17.96 11.32
C PRO A 69 19.30 -17.82 12.83
N SER A 70 19.04 -16.62 13.36
CA SER A 70 18.88 -16.43 14.82
C SER A 70 17.88 -15.35 15.28
N SER A 71 16.99 -14.84 14.42
CA SER A 71 15.85 -14.04 14.89
C SER A 71 14.60 -14.28 14.03
N PRO A 72 13.57 -14.97 14.54
CA PRO A 72 12.36 -15.29 13.78
C PRO A 72 11.46 -14.08 13.50
N LEU A 73 11.80 -12.88 13.99
CA LEU A 73 10.92 -11.71 13.94
C LEU A 73 11.45 -10.53 13.12
N VAL A 74 12.68 -10.58 12.60
CA VAL A 74 13.24 -9.46 11.81
C VAL A 74 13.98 -9.97 10.58
N ARG A 75 13.36 -9.77 9.41
CA ARG A 75 13.91 -10.17 8.11
C ARG A 75 14.52 -8.94 7.43
N TYR A 76 15.85 -8.84 7.46
CA TYR A 76 16.57 -7.77 6.78
C TYR A 76 16.86 -8.12 5.31
N PRO A 77 16.61 -7.22 4.33
CA PRO A 77 17.08 -7.39 2.96
C PRO A 77 18.61 -7.32 2.89
N PHE A 78 19.24 -8.14 2.04
CA PHE A 78 20.69 -8.16 1.86
C PHE A 78 21.19 -6.81 1.38
N GLY A 79 22.07 -6.20 2.17
CA GLY A 79 22.88 -5.07 1.72
C GLY A 79 23.84 -5.54 0.62
N SER A 80 24.02 -4.68 -0.40
CA SER A 80 24.86 -4.92 -1.59
C SER A 80 26.32 -5.23 -1.28
N THR A 81 26.78 -4.98 -0.06
CA THR A 81 28.15 -5.23 0.40
C THR A 81 28.45 -6.69 0.77
N GLU A 82 27.43 -7.52 0.96
CA GLU A 82 27.59 -8.93 1.39
C GLU A 82 27.81 -9.91 0.23
N ILE A 83 27.64 -9.49 -1.02
CA ILE A 83 27.82 -10.37 -2.19
C ILE A 83 29.31 -10.56 -2.50
N ALA A 84 30.12 -9.53 -2.22
CA ALA A 84 31.56 -9.54 -2.48
C ALA A 84 32.36 -10.34 -1.45
N SER A 85 31.78 -10.65 -0.28
CA SER A 85 32.45 -11.45 0.76
C SER A 85 32.34 -12.95 0.50
N VAL A 86 31.20 -13.44 0.03
CA VAL A 86 31.00 -14.87 -0.30
C VAL A 86 31.84 -15.31 -1.51
N ALA A 87 32.06 -14.43 -2.49
CA ALA A 87 32.93 -14.73 -3.63
C ALA A 87 34.42 -14.81 -3.24
N ARG A 88 34.81 -14.26 -2.09
CA ARG A 88 36.19 -14.20 -1.63
C ARG A 88 36.58 -15.42 -0.78
N ASP A 89 35.63 -15.98 -0.04
CA ASP A 89 35.87 -17.12 0.88
C ASP A 89 35.85 -18.49 0.21
N SER A 90 35.27 -18.63 -0.99
CA SER A 90 35.26 -19.91 -1.73
C SER A 90 36.61 -20.30 -2.32
N ARG A 91 37.59 -19.37 -2.36
CA ARG A 91 38.95 -19.63 -2.87
C ARG A 91 39.92 -20.20 -1.84
N ARG A 92 39.46 -20.52 -0.63
CA ARG A 92 40.33 -21.03 0.46
C ARG A 92 40.03 -22.48 0.86
N LEU A 93 39.24 -23.19 0.08
CA LEU A 93 38.87 -24.59 0.33
C LEU A 93 39.43 -25.57 -0.73
N ASP A 94 40.42 -25.14 -1.51
CA ASP A 94 41.32 -26.03 -2.29
C ASP A 94 42.71 -26.06 -1.64
#